data_AF-A0AAQ1NZ90-F1
#
_entry.id   AF-A0AAQ1NZ90-F1
#
_cell.length_a   1.000
_cell.length_b   1.000
_cell.length_c   1.000
_cell.angle_alpha   90.00
_cell.angle_beta   90.00
_cell.angle_gamma   90.00
#
_symmetry.space_group_name_H-M   'P 1'
#
loop_
_entity.id
_entity.type
_entity.pdbx_description
1 polymer ?
#
loop_
_entity_poly.entity_id
_entity_poly.type
_entity_poly.pdbx_seq_one_letter_code
_entity_poly.pdbx_strand_id
1 'polypeptide(L)'
;MKKFLLIIIWTAFHLSMEAENNKVLNYLVPVKTDQLENKITSTFGESRGDHFHNGLDISSANEPVLAMADGKVLYSRYTEDHPFEDELGTGNSVWLDHGSGNFTAYYHLKDGRISKLLKPDGIKAGDKIGITGNSGHSSGAHLHFVVLRKYGLEILDPMKFLSPIPDSSAPEISSLLVHVNGKFTNINDGDNINLSKEFPFTISIIDAGEKKSQRRGITKVQYFLNGETLQSADFSALQYSASEWKNPDGFSFTNLYYKDQYLVGNLNLKSGENTIKVVAWDFRGNVSERSFTFYVSRI
;
A
#
# COMPACT_ATOMS: atom_id res chain seq x y z
N MET A 1 24.59 -12.70 54.43
CA MET A 1 24.31 -13.51 53.22
C MET A 1 22.82 -13.42 52.90
N LYS A 2 22.46 -13.36 51.60
CA LYS A 2 21.12 -13.14 51.01
C LYS A 2 20.71 -11.68 50.80
N LYS A 3 20.99 -11.15 49.60
CA LYS A 3 20.20 -10.12 48.88
C LYS A 3 20.82 -9.89 47.48
N PHE A 4 20.83 -10.91 46.63
CA PHE A 4 21.18 -10.77 45.21
C PHE A 4 20.58 -11.96 44.43
N LEU A 5 19.25 -12.02 44.31
CA LEU A 5 18.59 -12.97 43.42
C LEU A 5 17.12 -12.57 43.16
N LEU A 6 16.87 -11.35 42.65
CA LEU A 6 15.48 -10.98 42.28
C LEU A 6 15.36 -10.01 41.09
N ILE A 7 16.40 -9.86 40.26
CA ILE A 7 16.36 -8.98 39.07
C ILE A 7 16.33 -9.78 37.75
N ILE A 8 16.75 -11.05 37.75
CA ILE A 8 16.85 -11.86 36.51
C ILE A 8 15.48 -12.42 36.05
N ILE A 9 14.50 -12.55 36.95
CA ILE A 9 13.19 -13.14 36.62
C ILE A 9 12.27 -12.14 35.92
N TRP A 10 12.41 -10.83 36.19
CA TRP A 10 11.58 -9.79 35.56
C TRP A 10 11.99 -9.50 34.11
N THR A 11 13.29 -9.53 33.82
CA THR A 11 13.81 -9.35 32.44
C THR A 11 13.46 -10.52 31.53
N ALA A 12 13.42 -11.76 32.05
CA ALA A 12 13.01 -12.92 31.27
C ALA A 12 11.51 -12.93 30.95
N PHE A 13 10.67 -12.40 31.84
CA PHE A 13 9.21 -12.29 31.63
C PHE A 13 8.84 -11.19 30.61
N HIS A 14 9.61 -10.10 30.54
CA HIS A 14 9.43 -9.10 29.49
C HIS A 14 9.96 -9.56 28.12
N LEU A 15 11.10 -10.27 28.08
CA LEU A 15 11.56 -10.88 26.81
C LEU A 15 10.61 -11.97 26.30
N SER A 16 9.92 -12.72 27.16
CA SER A 16 8.98 -13.76 26.71
C SER A 16 7.69 -13.19 26.12
N MET A 17 7.22 -12.03 26.59
CA MET A 17 6.05 -11.35 26.00
C MET A 17 6.35 -10.69 24.66
N GLU A 18 7.57 -10.18 24.44
CA GLU A 18 7.98 -9.69 23.11
C GLU A 18 8.22 -10.85 22.12
N ALA A 19 8.70 -12.01 22.60
CA ALA A 19 8.96 -13.17 21.75
C ALA A 19 7.69 -13.91 21.29
N GLU A 20 6.58 -13.89 22.07
CA GLU A 20 5.31 -14.50 21.67
C GLU A 20 4.61 -13.76 20.51
N ASN A 21 4.94 -12.48 20.29
CA ASN A 21 4.34 -11.64 19.24
C ASN A 21 4.96 -11.84 17.84
N ASN A 22 5.99 -12.67 17.71
CA ASN A 22 6.67 -12.93 16.44
C ASN A 22 6.50 -14.38 15.97
N LYS A 23 5.27 -14.93 16.05
CA LYS A 23 4.93 -16.01 15.10
C LYS A 23 5.05 -15.41 13.71
N VAL A 24 6.10 -15.79 12.98
CA VAL A 24 6.19 -15.56 11.54
C VAL A 24 5.01 -16.31 10.94
N LEU A 25 3.92 -15.59 10.70
CA LEU A 25 2.74 -16.12 10.06
C LEU A 25 3.12 -16.34 8.59
N ASN A 26 3.33 -17.60 8.22
CA ASN A 26 3.43 -17.99 6.82
C ASN A 26 2.02 -17.96 6.24
N TYR A 27 1.69 -16.81 5.69
CA TYR A 27 0.36 -16.52 5.24
C TYR A 27 0.09 -17.11 3.85
N LEU A 28 -1.11 -17.66 3.67
CA LEU A 28 -1.56 -18.19 2.40
C LEU A 28 -2.08 -17.08 1.49
N VAL A 29 -1.95 -17.29 0.18
CA VAL A 29 -2.62 -16.43 -0.81
C VAL A 29 -4.13 -16.56 -0.62
N PRO A 30 -4.87 -15.43 -0.48
CA PRO A 30 -6.29 -15.46 -0.12
C PRO A 30 -7.22 -15.84 -1.30
N VAL A 31 -6.65 -16.11 -2.47
CA VAL A 31 -7.33 -16.69 -3.63
C VAL A 31 -6.53 -17.89 -4.15
N LYS A 32 -7.22 -18.90 -4.67
CA LYS A 32 -6.56 -20.09 -5.22
C LYS A 32 -6.00 -19.80 -6.60
N THR A 33 -4.69 -19.55 -6.69
CA THR A 33 -4.00 -19.31 -7.97
C THR A 33 -2.52 -19.71 -7.89
N ASP A 34 -1.99 -20.16 -9.02
CA ASP A 34 -0.56 -20.38 -9.30
C ASP A 34 0.08 -19.18 -10.04
N GLN A 35 -0.73 -18.19 -10.44
CA GLN A 35 -0.32 -17.02 -11.21
C GLN A 35 -0.71 -15.73 -10.48
N LEU A 36 -0.33 -15.61 -9.21
CA LEU A 36 -0.70 -14.46 -8.39
C LEU A 36 -0.20 -13.13 -8.98
N GLU A 37 1.04 -13.13 -9.49
CA GLU A 37 1.62 -11.99 -10.23
C GLU A 37 0.62 -11.47 -11.28
N ASN A 38 0.14 -12.35 -12.16
CA ASN A 38 -0.77 -11.98 -13.24
C ASN A 38 -2.12 -11.44 -12.77
N LYS A 39 -2.51 -11.71 -11.51
CA LYS A 39 -3.79 -11.31 -10.94
C LYS A 39 -3.71 -10.02 -10.14
N ILE A 40 -2.53 -9.55 -9.73
CA ILE A 40 -2.42 -8.30 -8.99
C ILE A 40 -2.70 -7.12 -9.92
N THR A 41 -3.72 -6.34 -9.58
CA THR A 41 -4.18 -5.18 -10.36
C THR A 41 -3.82 -3.85 -9.73
N SER A 42 -3.66 -3.78 -8.41
CA SER A 42 -3.24 -2.58 -7.67
C SER A 42 -2.56 -2.99 -6.37
N THR A 43 -1.46 -2.33 -6.04
CA THR A 43 -0.63 -2.56 -4.85
C THR A 43 -0.90 -1.51 -3.77
N PHE A 44 -0.41 -1.82 -2.58
CA PHE A 44 -0.55 -0.97 -1.40
C PHE A 44 0.17 0.37 -1.58
N GLY A 45 -0.40 1.44 -1.04
CA GLY A 45 0.17 2.78 -1.07
C GLY A 45 -0.08 3.58 -2.35
N GLU A 46 -0.61 2.95 -3.40
CA GLU A 46 -1.00 3.63 -4.66
C GLU A 46 -1.99 4.79 -4.44
N SER A 47 -1.97 5.77 -5.34
CA SER A 47 -2.99 6.82 -5.34
C SER A 47 -4.36 6.31 -5.76
N ARG A 48 -5.39 6.66 -4.98
CA ARG A 48 -6.80 6.59 -5.39
C ARG A 48 -7.39 7.97 -5.74
N GLY A 49 -6.53 8.98 -5.88
CA GLY A 49 -6.87 10.36 -6.25
C GLY A 49 -7.03 11.29 -5.05
N ASP A 50 -7.53 10.77 -3.93
CA ASP A 50 -7.75 11.51 -2.68
C ASP A 50 -7.27 10.78 -1.41
N HIS A 51 -6.88 9.50 -1.51
CA HIS A 51 -6.32 8.70 -0.42
C HIS A 51 -5.38 7.60 -0.92
N PHE A 52 -4.63 7.00 0.00
CA PHE A 52 -3.80 5.83 -0.27
C PHE A 52 -4.67 4.59 -0.45
N HIS A 53 -4.32 3.76 -1.45
CA HIS A 53 -4.81 2.41 -1.52
C HIS A 53 -4.28 1.60 -0.33
N ASN A 54 -5.18 1.15 0.55
CA ASN A 54 -4.80 0.52 1.82
C ASN A 54 -4.74 -1.01 1.76
N GLY A 55 -4.67 -1.60 0.57
CA GLY A 55 -4.70 -3.05 0.40
C GLY A 55 -3.98 -3.52 -0.86
N LEU A 56 -4.29 -4.75 -1.23
CA LEU A 56 -3.84 -5.38 -2.46
C LEU A 56 -5.07 -5.85 -3.23
N ASP A 57 -5.18 -5.44 -4.49
CA ASP A 57 -6.26 -5.88 -5.37
C ASP A 57 -5.82 -7.09 -6.17
N ILE A 58 -6.60 -8.16 -6.07
CA ILE A 58 -6.36 -9.41 -6.79
C ILE A 58 -7.57 -9.72 -7.67
N SER A 59 -7.40 -9.58 -8.99
CA SER A 59 -8.40 -9.90 -9.99
C SER A 59 -8.91 -11.32 -9.82
N SER A 60 -10.22 -11.44 -9.62
CA SER A 60 -10.88 -12.69 -9.30
C SER A 60 -12.39 -12.53 -9.38
N ALA A 61 -13.08 -13.43 -10.08
CA ALA A 61 -14.53 -13.35 -10.25
C ALA A 61 -15.19 -14.69 -9.92
N ASN A 62 -16.07 -14.68 -8.91
CA ASN A 62 -16.73 -15.89 -8.41
C ASN A 62 -15.76 -16.98 -7.92
N GLU A 63 -14.59 -16.60 -7.41
CA GLU A 63 -13.58 -17.54 -6.90
C GLU A 63 -13.70 -17.68 -5.37
N PRO A 64 -13.33 -18.84 -4.78
CA PRO A 64 -13.26 -18.98 -3.34
C PRO A 64 -12.23 -18.01 -2.72
N VAL A 65 -12.65 -17.28 -1.69
CA VAL A 65 -11.76 -16.52 -0.81
C VAL A 65 -11.37 -17.40 0.36
N LEU A 66 -10.07 -17.46 0.64
CA LEU A 66 -9.47 -18.31 1.66
C LEU A 66 -8.93 -17.47 2.81
N ALA A 67 -9.10 -17.95 4.04
CA ALA A 67 -8.47 -17.36 5.20
C ALA A 67 -6.94 -17.44 5.10
N MET A 68 -6.28 -16.31 5.32
CA MET A 68 -4.84 -16.17 5.16
C MET A 68 -4.08 -16.91 6.28
N ALA A 69 -4.66 -16.93 7.48
CA ALA A 69 -4.16 -17.57 8.69
C ALA A 69 -5.31 -18.00 9.60
N ASP A 70 -4.98 -18.80 10.62
CA ASP A 70 -5.89 -19.15 11.71
C ASP A 70 -6.43 -17.91 12.40
N GLY A 71 -7.71 -17.90 12.76
CA GLY A 71 -8.32 -16.75 13.43
C GLY A 71 -9.77 -16.96 13.82
N LYS A 72 -10.40 -15.88 14.27
CA LYS A 72 -11.83 -15.81 14.59
C LYS A 72 -12.46 -14.71 13.75
N VAL A 73 -13.73 -14.90 13.39
CA VAL A 73 -14.49 -13.84 12.72
C VAL A 73 -14.66 -12.69 13.70
N LEU A 74 -14.03 -11.55 13.38
CA LEU A 74 -14.19 -10.31 14.13
C LEU A 74 -15.47 -9.59 13.70
N TYR A 75 -15.65 -9.51 12.38
CA TYR A 75 -16.75 -8.80 11.76
C TYR A 75 -17.05 -9.42 10.39
N SER A 76 -18.32 -9.41 10.00
CA SER A 76 -18.75 -9.79 8.66
C SER A 76 -19.92 -8.90 8.28
N ARG A 77 -19.79 -8.23 7.13
CA ARG A 77 -20.87 -7.51 6.48
C ARG A 77 -21.37 -8.32 5.32
N TYR A 78 -22.66 -8.58 5.32
CA TYR A 78 -23.33 -9.20 4.20
C TYR A 78 -24.69 -8.53 4.00
N THR A 79 -24.86 -7.83 2.89
CA THR A 79 -26.13 -7.25 2.47
C THR A 79 -26.60 -7.95 1.21
N GLU A 80 -27.76 -8.61 1.29
CA GLU A 80 -28.53 -9.03 0.11
C GLU A 80 -29.17 -7.77 -0.46
N ASP A 81 -28.66 -7.28 -1.59
CA ASP A 81 -29.24 -6.25 -2.47
C ASP A 81 -30.43 -5.47 -1.86
N HIS A 82 -30.12 -4.56 -0.93
CA HIS A 82 -31.06 -3.54 -0.46
C HIS A 82 -30.83 -2.30 -1.32
N PRO A 83 -31.57 -2.10 -2.43
CA PRO A 83 -31.30 -1.02 -3.39
C PRO A 83 -31.52 0.39 -2.83
N PHE A 84 -31.91 0.49 -1.56
CA PHE A 84 -32.21 1.73 -0.84
C PHE A 84 -31.23 2.01 0.31
N GLU A 85 -30.23 1.16 0.53
CA GLU A 85 -29.15 1.42 1.48
C GLU A 85 -27.89 1.84 0.74
N ASP A 86 -27.22 2.87 1.22
CA ASP A 86 -25.90 3.24 0.71
C ASP A 86 -24.93 2.08 0.99
N GLU A 87 -24.35 1.53 -0.08
CA GLU A 87 -23.31 0.53 0.07
C GLU A 87 -22.04 1.18 0.64
N LEU A 88 -21.49 0.58 1.70
CA LEU A 88 -20.16 0.95 2.16
C LEU A 88 -19.15 0.71 1.04
N GLY A 89 -18.09 1.52 0.98
CA GLY A 89 -17.03 1.37 -0.02
C GLY A 89 -16.47 -0.06 -0.08
N THR A 90 -16.38 -0.75 1.06
CA THR A 90 -15.90 -2.14 1.17
C THR A 90 -16.83 -3.20 0.59
N GLY A 91 -18.11 -2.88 0.36
CA GLY A 91 -19.15 -3.84 -0.01
C GLY A 91 -19.37 -4.89 1.08
N ASN A 92 -19.66 -6.12 0.65
CA ASN A 92 -19.66 -7.26 1.57
C ASN A 92 -18.23 -7.59 1.95
N SER A 93 -18.01 -7.83 3.24
CA SER A 93 -16.68 -8.04 3.77
C SER A 93 -16.63 -9.05 4.91
N VAL A 94 -15.48 -9.66 5.08
CA VAL A 94 -15.14 -10.50 6.23
C VAL A 94 -13.87 -9.96 6.85
N TRP A 95 -13.83 -9.91 8.17
CA TRP A 95 -12.66 -9.51 8.95
C TRP A 95 -12.32 -10.63 9.93
N LEU A 96 -11.06 -11.02 9.97
CA LEU A 96 -10.56 -12.05 10.86
C LEU A 96 -9.58 -11.44 11.87
N ASP A 97 -9.77 -11.79 13.13
CA ASP A 97 -8.81 -11.56 14.22
C ASP A 97 -7.91 -12.79 14.35
N HIS A 98 -6.61 -12.60 14.15
CA HIS A 98 -5.59 -13.64 14.22
C HIS A 98 -4.89 -13.68 15.59
N GLY A 99 -5.30 -12.82 16.53
CA GLY A 99 -4.64 -12.63 17.82
C GLY A 99 -3.48 -11.65 17.76
N SER A 100 -2.98 -11.27 18.94
CA SER A 100 -1.86 -10.33 19.12
C SER A 100 -2.02 -9.00 18.36
N GLY A 101 -3.27 -8.57 18.15
CA GLY A 101 -3.58 -7.34 17.43
C GLY A 101 -3.32 -7.39 15.92
N ASN A 102 -3.25 -8.58 15.30
CA ASN A 102 -3.14 -8.75 13.85
C ASN A 102 -4.50 -9.13 13.26
N PHE A 103 -4.87 -8.49 12.15
CA PHE A 103 -6.15 -8.69 11.50
C PHE A 103 -5.99 -8.78 9.99
N THR A 104 -6.92 -9.45 9.34
CA THR A 104 -7.09 -9.38 7.89
C THR A 104 -8.51 -8.99 7.54
N ALA A 105 -8.67 -8.30 6.42
CA ALA A 105 -9.97 -7.96 5.87
C ALA A 105 -10.06 -8.31 4.38
N TYR A 106 -11.25 -8.75 3.97
CA TYR A 106 -11.55 -9.27 2.63
C TYR A 106 -12.79 -8.56 2.13
N TYR A 107 -12.66 -7.72 1.09
CA TYR A 107 -13.73 -6.83 0.61
C TYR A 107 -14.31 -7.28 -0.74
N HIS A 108 -15.33 -6.55 -1.19
CA HIS A 108 -16.02 -6.72 -2.47
C HIS A 108 -16.61 -8.12 -2.69
N LEU A 109 -16.93 -8.84 -1.61
CA LEU A 109 -17.38 -10.22 -1.67
C LEU A 109 -18.78 -10.34 -2.30
N LYS A 110 -19.03 -11.44 -2.98
CA LYS A 110 -20.38 -11.86 -3.37
C LYS A 110 -21.08 -12.64 -2.27
N ASP A 111 -20.32 -13.43 -1.50
CA ASP A 111 -20.79 -14.21 -0.37
C ASP A 111 -19.71 -14.23 0.71
N GLY A 112 -20.12 -14.06 1.97
CA GLY A 112 -19.23 -13.95 3.13
C GLY A 112 -20.00 -13.95 4.44
N ARG A 113 -21.17 -14.61 4.46
CA ARG A 113 -22.13 -14.56 5.57
C ARG A 113 -21.57 -15.15 6.84
N ILE A 114 -21.65 -14.40 7.93
CA ILE A 114 -21.21 -14.85 9.26
C ILE A 114 -21.80 -16.21 9.69
N SER A 115 -23.05 -16.51 9.33
CA SER A 115 -23.72 -17.78 9.67
C SER A 115 -23.02 -19.02 9.12
N LYS A 116 -22.21 -18.87 8.05
CA LYS A 116 -21.40 -19.94 7.46
C LYS A 116 -19.98 -20.01 8.04
N LEU A 117 -19.57 -18.98 8.78
CA LEU A 117 -18.18 -18.78 9.24
C LEU A 117 -18.00 -19.03 10.73
N LEU A 118 -19.07 -19.00 11.52
CA LEU A 118 -19.00 -19.30 12.96
C LEU A 118 -18.80 -20.80 13.18
N LYS A 119 -17.54 -21.18 13.44
CA LYS A 119 -17.13 -22.55 13.78
C LYS A 119 -16.65 -22.62 15.24
N PRO A 120 -16.89 -23.71 15.98
CA PRO A 120 -16.40 -23.88 17.36
C PRO A 120 -14.87 -23.73 17.48
N ASP A 121 -14.12 -24.28 16.53
CA ASP A 121 -12.64 -24.26 16.53
C ASP A 121 -12.03 -23.02 15.86
N GLY A 122 -12.88 -22.04 15.52
CA GLY A 122 -12.51 -20.87 14.72
C GLY A 122 -12.29 -21.17 13.23
N ILE A 123 -11.72 -20.21 12.53
CA ILE A 123 -11.32 -20.31 11.13
C ILE A 123 -9.87 -20.78 11.07
N LYS A 124 -9.57 -21.78 10.22
CA LYS A 124 -8.20 -22.23 9.96
C LYS A 124 -7.64 -21.61 8.69
N ALA A 125 -6.32 -21.46 8.63
CA ALA A 125 -5.66 -21.05 7.40
C ALA A 125 -6.10 -21.94 6.22
N GLY A 126 -6.49 -21.31 5.10
CA GLY A 126 -6.97 -22.01 3.91
C GLY A 126 -8.46 -22.36 3.93
N ASP A 127 -9.17 -22.16 5.04
CA ASP A 127 -10.63 -22.31 5.07
C ASP A 127 -11.27 -21.33 4.10
N LYS A 128 -12.29 -21.78 3.37
CA LYS A 128 -13.12 -20.91 2.56
C LYS A 128 -13.94 -19.99 3.46
N ILE A 129 -13.75 -18.69 3.31
CA ILE A 129 -14.46 -17.64 4.07
C ILE A 129 -15.41 -16.80 3.22
N GLY A 130 -15.37 -16.98 1.90
CA GLY A 130 -16.25 -16.23 1.01
C GLY A 130 -16.09 -16.60 -0.45
N ILE A 131 -16.70 -15.77 -1.29
CA ILE A 131 -16.61 -15.81 -2.75
C ILE A 131 -16.37 -14.39 -3.25
N THR A 132 -15.38 -14.21 -4.12
CA THR A 132 -15.07 -12.90 -4.71
C THR A 132 -16.23 -12.40 -5.56
N GLY A 133 -16.43 -11.08 -5.58
CA GLY A 133 -17.56 -10.44 -6.22
C GLY A 133 -17.20 -9.05 -6.73
N ASN A 134 -18.18 -8.17 -6.74
CA ASN A 134 -18.04 -6.77 -7.15
C ASN A 134 -18.96 -5.86 -6.32
N SER A 135 -19.18 -6.19 -5.04
CA SER A 135 -20.05 -5.38 -4.17
C SER A 135 -19.31 -4.13 -3.65
N GLY A 136 -20.05 -3.07 -3.30
CA GLY A 136 -19.47 -1.82 -2.84
C GLY A 136 -18.84 -0.99 -3.95
N HIS A 137 -17.87 -0.16 -3.59
CA HIS A 137 -17.20 0.73 -4.54
C HIS A 137 -16.08 -0.01 -5.29
N SER A 138 -16.46 -0.75 -6.33
CA SER A 138 -15.54 -1.55 -7.14
C SER A 138 -15.84 -1.39 -8.64
N SER A 139 -14.80 -1.11 -9.44
CA SER A 139 -14.91 -0.94 -10.89
C SER A 139 -14.99 -2.25 -11.68
N GLY A 140 -14.64 -3.37 -11.05
CA GLY A 140 -14.67 -4.70 -11.66
C GLY A 140 -14.38 -5.80 -10.65
N ALA A 141 -14.79 -7.03 -10.93
CA ALA A 141 -14.73 -8.11 -9.95
C ALA A 141 -13.30 -8.43 -9.50
N HIS A 142 -13.03 -8.28 -8.20
CA HIS A 142 -11.73 -8.56 -7.57
C HIS A 142 -11.88 -8.82 -6.07
N LEU A 143 -10.78 -9.22 -5.43
CA LEU A 143 -10.62 -9.22 -3.98
C LEU A 143 -9.73 -8.03 -3.60
N HIS A 144 -10.26 -7.10 -2.81
CA HIS A 144 -9.43 -6.13 -2.09
C HIS A 144 -9.06 -6.73 -0.73
N PHE A 145 -7.77 -6.94 -0.53
CA PHE A 145 -7.22 -7.65 0.63
C PHE A 145 -6.39 -6.71 1.51
N VAL A 146 -6.67 -6.70 2.81
CA VAL A 146 -6.04 -5.80 3.79
C VAL A 146 -5.41 -6.58 4.93
N VAL A 147 -4.21 -6.16 5.35
CA VAL A 147 -3.54 -6.63 6.56
C VAL A 147 -3.42 -5.47 7.55
N LEU A 148 -3.90 -5.66 8.77
CA LEU A 148 -3.85 -4.64 9.81
C LEU A 148 -3.13 -5.13 11.07
N ARG A 149 -2.53 -4.17 11.79
CA ARG A 149 -1.95 -4.34 13.12
C ARG A 149 -2.48 -3.30 14.11
N LYS A 150 -2.15 -3.48 15.39
CA LYS A 150 -2.43 -2.52 16.47
C LYS A 150 -3.91 -2.09 16.50
N TYR A 151 -4.81 -3.08 16.43
CA TYR A 151 -6.26 -2.86 16.45
C TYR A 151 -6.76 -1.92 15.34
N GLY A 152 -6.14 -1.97 14.17
CA GLY A 152 -6.51 -1.17 13.01
C GLY A 152 -5.87 0.22 12.95
N LEU A 153 -4.94 0.54 13.86
CA LEU A 153 -4.17 1.80 13.80
C LEU A 153 -3.01 1.75 12.80
N GLU A 154 -2.67 0.57 12.31
CA GLU A 154 -1.61 0.36 11.34
C GLU A 154 -2.09 -0.61 10.26
N ILE A 155 -1.93 -0.23 9.00
CA ILE A 155 -2.20 -1.07 7.83
C ILE A 155 -0.87 -1.36 7.18
N LEU A 156 -0.65 -2.61 6.78
CA LEU A 156 0.61 -3.07 6.23
C LEU A 156 0.43 -3.46 4.77
N ASP A 157 1.47 -3.28 3.98
CA ASP A 157 1.55 -3.84 2.64
C ASP A 157 1.33 -5.38 2.68
N PRO A 158 0.22 -5.89 2.12
CA PRO A 158 -0.05 -7.32 2.12
C PRO A 158 1.01 -8.15 1.39
N MET A 159 1.72 -7.57 0.41
CA MET A 159 2.71 -8.28 -0.39
C MET A 159 3.90 -8.77 0.45
N LYS A 160 4.19 -8.13 1.58
CA LYS A 160 5.22 -8.57 2.54
C LYS A 160 4.92 -9.90 3.22
N PHE A 161 3.66 -10.34 3.17
CA PHE A 161 3.16 -11.51 3.87
C PHE A 161 2.87 -12.67 2.92
N LEU A 162 2.76 -12.40 1.62
CA LEU A 162 2.48 -13.42 0.63
C LEU A 162 3.76 -14.17 0.24
N SER A 163 3.59 -15.39 -0.26
CA SER A 163 4.69 -16.13 -0.87
C SER A 163 5.39 -15.28 -1.94
N PRO A 164 6.72 -15.39 -2.09
CA PRO A 164 7.48 -14.59 -3.05
C PRO A 164 6.87 -14.61 -4.45
N ILE A 165 6.42 -13.45 -4.92
CA ILE A 165 5.83 -13.27 -6.24
C ILE A 165 6.97 -12.92 -7.20
N PRO A 166 7.17 -13.64 -8.32
CA PRO A 166 8.23 -13.31 -9.25
C PRO A 166 7.96 -11.93 -9.87
N ASP A 167 8.98 -11.07 -9.86
CA ASP A 167 9.00 -9.82 -10.60
C ASP A 167 10.45 -9.39 -10.81
N SER A 168 10.83 -9.20 -12.07
CA SER A 168 12.17 -8.78 -12.48
C SER A 168 12.19 -7.38 -13.11
N SER A 169 11.03 -6.75 -13.25
CA SER A 169 10.90 -5.43 -13.86
C SER A 169 11.08 -4.34 -12.81
N ALA A 170 12.01 -3.42 -13.05
CA ALA A 170 12.10 -2.21 -12.22
C ALA A 170 10.98 -1.21 -12.58
N PRO A 171 10.57 -0.33 -11.64
CA PRO A 171 9.61 0.73 -11.94
C PRO A 171 10.08 1.65 -13.07
N GLU A 172 9.18 2.10 -13.93
CA GLU A 172 9.47 3.07 -14.98
C GLU A 172 9.27 4.51 -14.45
N ILE A 173 10.33 5.31 -14.47
CA ILE A 173 10.29 6.75 -14.18
C ILE A 173 10.22 7.52 -15.51
N SER A 174 9.05 8.05 -15.88
CA SER A 174 8.76 8.45 -17.26
C SER A 174 8.70 9.96 -17.52
N SER A 175 8.18 10.77 -16.59
CA SER A 175 7.96 12.21 -16.83
C SER A 175 8.15 13.04 -15.58
N LEU A 176 8.82 14.19 -15.75
CA LEU A 176 8.83 15.30 -14.80
C LEU A 176 7.79 16.33 -15.23
N LEU A 177 6.91 16.68 -14.32
CA LEU A 177 5.76 17.55 -14.58
C LEU A 177 5.79 18.73 -13.62
N VAL A 178 5.57 19.93 -14.13
CA VAL A 178 5.27 21.13 -13.33
C VAL A 178 3.78 21.46 -13.43
N HIS A 179 3.18 21.90 -12.34
CA HIS A 179 1.75 22.17 -12.25
C HIS A 179 1.46 23.66 -12.23
N VAL A 180 1.02 24.20 -13.35
CA VAL A 180 0.75 25.64 -13.51
C VAL A 180 -0.74 25.85 -13.74
N ASN A 181 -1.40 26.53 -12.79
CA ASN A 181 -2.82 26.91 -12.88
C ASN A 181 -3.74 25.71 -13.23
N GLY A 182 -3.52 24.56 -12.60
CA GLY A 182 -4.31 23.35 -12.80
C GLY A 182 -3.94 22.51 -14.03
N LYS A 183 -2.97 22.95 -14.84
CA LYS A 183 -2.43 22.20 -15.99
C LYS A 183 -1.10 21.54 -15.65
N PHE A 184 -0.92 20.35 -16.19
CA PHE A 184 0.34 19.62 -16.16
C PHE A 184 1.19 20.05 -17.37
N THR A 185 2.46 20.36 -17.15
CA THR A 185 3.42 20.66 -18.22
C THR A 185 4.65 19.80 -18.04
N ASN A 186 5.00 19.03 -19.08
CA ASN A 186 6.22 18.22 -19.10
C ASN A 186 7.45 19.13 -19.14
N ILE A 187 8.44 18.78 -18.32
CA ILE A 187 9.79 19.32 -18.39
C ILE A 187 10.70 18.20 -18.91
N ASN A 188 11.28 18.42 -20.09
CA ASN A 188 12.18 17.49 -20.74
C ASN A 188 13.63 17.86 -20.45
N ASP A 189 14.53 16.92 -20.69
CA ASP A 189 15.95 17.15 -20.56
C ASP A 189 16.42 18.24 -21.54
N GLY A 190 17.13 19.24 -21.01
CA GLY A 190 17.61 20.40 -21.75
C GLY A 190 16.61 21.55 -21.90
N ASP A 191 15.36 21.40 -21.42
CA ASP A 191 14.38 22.47 -21.48
C ASP A 191 14.86 23.71 -20.71
N ASN A 192 14.47 24.88 -21.20
CA ASN A 192 14.72 26.14 -20.52
C ASN A 192 13.37 26.75 -20.09
N ILE A 193 13.19 26.88 -18.77
CA ILE A 193 11.94 27.31 -18.17
C ILE A 193 12.07 28.67 -17.47
N ASN A 194 10.95 29.36 -17.39
CA ASN A 194 10.77 30.56 -16.58
C ASN A 194 9.63 30.29 -15.60
N LEU A 195 9.90 30.45 -14.31
CA LEU A 195 8.89 30.30 -13.28
C LEU A 195 8.62 31.68 -12.70
N SER A 196 7.36 32.11 -12.70
CA SER A 196 6.96 33.40 -12.13
C SER A 196 6.72 33.37 -10.62
N LYS A 197 6.68 32.16 -10.07
CA LYS A 197 6.52 31.81 -8.65
C LYS A 197 6.80 30.31 -8.49
N GLU A 198 6.75 29.84 -7.26
CA GLU A 198 6.82 28.41 -6.96
C GLU A 198 5.59 27.66 -7.49
N PHE A 199 5.85 26.51 -8.10
CA PHE A 199 4.84 25.55 -8.55
C PHE A 199 5.26 24.14 -8.12
N PRO A 200 4.30 23.26 -7.80
CA PRO A 200 4.64 21.91 -7.41
C PRO A 200 5.13 21.11 -8.62
N PHE A 201 6.15 20.29 -8.38
CA PHE A 201 6.66 19.32 -9.33
C PHE A 201 6.20 17.91 -8.94
N THR A 202 5.87 17.10 -9.94
CA THR A 202 5.52 15.69 -9.75
C THR A 202 6.27 14.80 -10.73
N ILE A 203 6.38 13.52 -10.40
CA ILE A 203 6.96 12.49 -11.25
C ILE A 203 5.91 11.43 -11.59
N SER A 204 5.87 11.04 -12.86
CA SER A 204 5.18 9.83 -13.30
C SER A 204 6.07 8.61 -13.06
N ILE A 205 5.61 7.71 -12.18
CA ILE A 205 6.25 6.42 -11.91
C ILE A 205 5.21 5.33 -12.04
N ILE A 206 5.52 4.26 -12.76
CA ILE A 206 4.64 3.10 -12.93
C ILE A 206 5.49 1.85 -12.79
N ASP A 207 5.06 0.91 -11.96
CA ASP A 207 5.61 -0.44 -11.99
C ASP A 207 4.68 -1.34 -12.80
N ALA A 208 5.16 -1.89 -13.90
CA ALA A 208 4.37 -2.78 -14.74
C ALA A 208 4.46 -4.25 -14.33
N GLY A 209 5.37 -4.60 -13.41
CA GLY A 209 5.75 -5.98 -13.16
C GLY A 209 6.09 -6.77 -14.44
N GLU A 210 5.69 -8.03 -14.50
CA GLU A 210 5.99 -8.89 -15.65
C GLU A 210 5.10 -8.59 -16.88
N LYS A 211 3.91 -8.02 -16.67
CA LYS A 211 2.97 -7.67 -17.74
C LYS A 211 2.88 -6.17 -17.94
N LYS A 212 3.40 -5.67 -19.06
CA LYS A 212 3.36 -4.24 -19.46
C LYS A 212 2.00 -3.54 -19.40
N SER A 213 0.88 -4.27 -19.37
CA SER A 213 -0.47 -3.70 -19.22
C SER A 213 -0.86 -3.42 -17.77
N GLN A 214 -0.15 -3.97 -16.79
CA GLN A 214 -0.36 -3.69 -15.38
C GLN A 214 0.26 -2.33 -15.04
N ARG A 215 -0.35 -1.66 -14.06
CA ARG A 215 0.12 -0.38 -13.56
C ARG A 215 0.01 -0.44 -12.05
N ARG A 216 1.14 -0.67 -11.41
CA ARG A 216 1.30 -0.80 -9.96
C ARG A 216 2.07 0.39 -9.39
N GLY A 217 1.91 0.58 -8.09
CA GLY A 217 2.67 1.52 -7.29
C GLY A 217 4.05 1.00 -6.92
N ILE A 218 4.86 1.93 -6.41
CA ILE A 218 6.19 1.65 -5.87
C ILE A 218 6.13 1.46 -4.36
N THR A 219 7.15 0.82 -3.78
CA THR A 219 7.27 0.65 -2.32
C THR A 219 8.15 1.70 -1.67
N LYS A 220 9.00 2.36 -2.45
CA LYS A 220 9.85 3.45 -1.97
C LYS A 220 10.20 4.41 -3.09
N VAL A 221 10.37 5.69 -2.74
CA VAL A 221 10.93 6.71 -3.63
C VAL A 221 11.87 7.65 -2.90
N GLN A 222 12.88 8.13 -3.63
CA GLN A 222 13.79 9.18 -3.17
C GLN A 222 13.96 10.24 -4.25
N TYR A 223 13.94 11.50 -3.82
CA TYR A 223 14.15 12.66 -4.67
C TYR A 223 15.39 13.42 -4.23
N PHE A 224 16.16 13.90 -5.20
CA PHE A 224 17.31 14.76 -4.98
C PHE A 224 17.25 15.95 -5.91
N LEU A 225 17.66 17.12 -5.42
CA LEU A 225 17.82 18.35 -6.21
C LEU A 225 19.29 18.74 -6.17
N ASN A 226 19.93 18.82 -7.33
CA ASN A 226 21.33 19.24 -7.46
C ASN A 226 22.30 18.44 -6.57
N GLY A 227 21.99 17.16 -6.32
CA GLY A 227 22.78 16.26 -5.47
C GLY A 227 22.37 16.23 -4.00
N GLU A 228 21.54 17.18 -3.54
CA GLU A 228 21.03 17.21 -2.17
C GLU A 228 19.71 16.42 -2.06
N THR A 229 19.53 15.66 -0.98
CA THR A 229 18.29 14.93 -0.72
C THR A 229 17.14 15.90 -0.44
N LEU A 230 16.06 15.76 -1.20
CA LEU A 230 14.80 16.48 -0.96
C LEU A 230 13.88 15.70 -0.01
N GLN A 231 13.55 14.47 -0.39
CA GLN A 231 12.55 13.66 0.31
C GLN A 231 12.80 12.18 0.02
N SER A 232 12.50 11.34 1.00
CA SER A 232 12.45 9.88 0.89
C SER A 232 11.11 9.44 1.46
N ALA A 233 10.38 8.59 0.76
CA ALA A 233 9.10 8.08 1.22
C ALA A 233 9.03 6.56 1.04
N ASP A 234 8.69 5.87 2.11
CA ASP A 234 8.41 4.44 2.19
C ASP A 234 6.89 4.21 2.16
N PHE A 235 6.41 3.24 1.38
CA PHE A 235 4.99 2.89 1.24
C PHE A 235 4.68 1.55 1.89
N SER A 236 5.47 1.13 2.85
CA SER A 236 5.45 -0.25 3.33
C SER A 236 4.47 -0.48 4.49
N ALA A 237 3.88 0.60 5.00
CA ALA A 237 2.77 0.64 5.95
C ALA A 237 2.06 2.01 5.91
N LEU A 238 0.87 2.08 6.51
CA LEU A 238 0.14 3.31 6.81
C LEU A 238 -0.20 3.31 8.30
N GLN A 239 0.06 4.41 8.98
CA GLN A 239 -0.17 4.59 10.40
C GLN A 239 -1.17 5.71 10.62
N TYR A 240 -2.22 5.42 11.38
CA TYR A 240 -3.24 6.40 11.69
C TYR A 240 -2.78 7.27 12.87
N SER A 241 -2.61 8.56 12.64
CA SER A 241 -2.23 9.52 13.68
C SER A 241 -2.75 10.91 13.35
N ALA A 242 -3.14 11.67 14.39
CA ALA A 242 -3.68 13.03 14.23
C ALA A 242 -4.80 13.12 13.17
N SER A 243 -5.70 12.14 13.18
CA SER A 243 -6.85 12.02 12.27
C SER A 243 -6.52 11.77 10.80
N GLU A 244 -5.27 11.41 10.46
CA GLU A 244 -4.84 11.13 9.10
C GLU A 244 -4.04 9.83 9.00
N TRP A 245 -4.11 9.20 7.82
CA TRP A 245 -3.21 8.10 7.47
C TRP A 245 -1.89 8.66 6.96
N LYS A 246 -0.79 8.16 7.53
CA LYS A 246 0.57 8.59 7.18
C LYS A 246 1.43 7.39 6.87
N ASN A 247 2.38 7.58 5.97
CA ASN A 247 3.41 6.58 5.75
C ASN A 247 4.39 6.50 6.95
N PRO A 248 5.35 5.55 6.98
CA PRO A 248 6.28 5.40 8.11
C PRO A 248 7.19 6.61 8.34
N ASP A 249 7.40 7.44 7.32
CA ASP A 249 8.17 8.69 7.41
C ASP A 249 7.32 9.88 7.90
N GLY A 250 6.03 9.67 8.19
CA GLY A 250 5.13 10.68 8.73
C GLY A 250 4.44 11.57 7.68
N PHE A 251 4.50 11.21 6.39
CA PHE A 251 3.85 11.95 5.31
C PHE A 251 2.41 11.47 5.10
N SER A 252 1.46 12.41 5.00
CA SER A 252 0.08 12.11 4.61
C SER A 252 -0.04 11.93 3.09
N PHE A 253 -1.23 11.57 2.62
CA PHE A 253 -1.49 11.40 1.18
C PHE A 253 -1.13 12.64 0.37
N THR A 254 -1.53 13.82 0.82
CA THR A 254 -1.29 15.09 0.12
C THR A 254 0.17 15.56 0.20
N ASN A 255 1.00 14.94 1.04
CA ASN A 255 2.45 15.15 1.04
C ASN A 255 3.16 14.29 0.00
N LEU A 256 2.60 13.14 -0.38
CA LEU A 256 3.24 12.17 -1.29
C LEU A 256 2.63 12.17 -2.69
N TYR A 257 1.40 12.64 -2.83
CA TYR A 257 0.67 12.65 -4.07
C TYR A 257 0.06 14.02 -4.35
N TYR A 258 0.05 14.37 -5.63
CA TYR A 258 -0.76 15.45 -6.14
C TYR A 258 -1.56 14.93 -7.33
N LYS A 259 -2.87 14.74 -7.11
CA LYS A 259 -3.72 13.88 -7.96
C LYS A 259 -3.09 12.48 -8.01
N ASP A 260 -2.96 11.88 -9.18
CA ASP A 260 -2.41 10.53 -9.35
C ASP A 260 -0.91 10.49 -9.67
N GLN A 261 -0.17 11.54 -9.30
CA GLN A 261 1.27 11.65 -9.56
C GLN A 261 2.04 11.79 -8.25
N TYR A 262 3.25 11.22 -8.19
CA TYR A 262 4.08 11.32 -7.00
C TYR A 262 4.62 12.74 -6.86
N LEU A 263 4.40 13.35 -5.71
CA LEU A 263 4.76 14.72 -5.42
C LEU A 263 6.24 14.82 -5.04
N VAL A 264 7.00 15.59 -5.83
CA VAL A 264 8.36 16.03 -5.46
C VAL A 264 8.28 17.25 -4.54
N GLY A 265 7.27 18.11 -4.77
CA GLY A 265 6.99 19.30 -3.97
C GLY A 265 7.38 20.60 -4.67
N ASN A 266 7.43 21.68 -3.89
CA ASN A 266 7.97 22.96 -4.36
C ASN A 266 9.49 22.92 -4.25
N LEU A 267 10.18 23.39 -5.29
CA LEU A 267 11.62 23.25 -5.41
C LEU A 267 12.32 24.62 -5.35
N ASN A 268 13.37 24.69 -4.54
CA ASN A 268 14.28 25.83 -4.48
C ASN A 268 15.28 25.77 -5.64
N LEU A 269 14.80 26.03 -6.86
CA LEU A 269 15.62 26.00 -8.06
C LEU A 269 16.59 27.19 -8.09
N LYS A 270 17.78 26.99 -8.68
CA LYS A 270 18.77 28.06 -8.93
C LYS A 270 18.69 28.55 -10.37
N SER A 271 19.15 29.77 -10.63
CA SER A 271 19.32 30.23 -12.02
C SER A 271 20.39 29.37 -12.72
N GLY A 272 20.14 29.04 -13.98
CA GLY A 272 20.96 28.09 -14.74
C GLY A 272 20.49 26.65 -14.57
N GLU A 273 21.43 25.71 -14.62
CA GLU A 273 21.15 24.27 -14.62
C GLU A 273 20.62 23.78 -13.27
N ASN A 274 19.57 22.96 -13.31
CA ASN A 274 19.04 22.20 -12.19
C ASN A 274 18.86 20.74 -12.60
N THR A 275 19.14 19.83 -11.67
CA THR A 275 18.94 18.39 -11.87
C THR A 275 18.08 17.82 -10.76
N ILE A 276 16.99 17.15 -11.13
CA ILE A 276 16.19 16.34 -10.23
C ILE A 276 16.53 14.88 -10.48
N LYS A 277 17.11 14.20 -9.49
CA LYS A 277 17.31 12.75 -9.54
C LYS A 277 16.18 12.07 -8.76
N VAL A 278 15.63 11.02 -9.35
CA VAL A 278 14.61 10.15 -8.76
C VAL A 278 15.17 8.75 -8.67
N VAL A 279 14.95 8.07 -7.54
CA VAL A 279 15.22 6.64 -7.37
C VAL A 279 13.95 6.00 -6.83
N ALA A 280 13.51 4.89 -7.44
CA ALA A 280 12.28 4.21 -7.08
C ALA A 280 12.49 2.69 -6.94
N TRP A 281 11.76 2.07 -6.02
CA TRP A 281 11.81 0.64 -5.74
C TRP A 281 10.42 0.01 -5.87
N ASP A 282 10.34 -1.17 -6.46
CA ASP A 282 9.12 -1.99 -6.43
C ASP A 282 9.06 -2.87 -5.15
N PHE A 283 8.09 -3.79 -5.10
CA PHE A 283 7.92 -4.70 -3.95
C PHE A 283 8.94 -5.85 -3.90
N ARG A 284 9.66 -6.12 -5.00
CA ARG A 284 10.77 -7.09 -5.05
C ARG A 284 12.12 -6.47 -4.75
N GLY A 285 12.18 -5.14 -4.66
CA GLY A 285 13.40 -4.38 -4.50
C GLY A 285 14.13 -4.15 -5.82
N ASN A 286 13.49 -4.37 -6.98
CA ASN A 286 14.02 -3.88 -8.25
C ASN A 286 14.04 -2.35 -8.21
N VAL A 287 15.13 -1.78 -8.73
CA VAL A 287 15.42 -0.34 -8.58
C VAL A 287 15.55 0.29 -9.94
N SER A 288 14.97 1.46 -10.10
CA SER A 288 15.27 2.35 -11.21
C SER A 288 15.70 3.71 -10.71
N GLU A 289 16.55 4.37 -11.49
CA GLU A 289 16.93 5.75 -11.27
C GLU A 289 16.84 6.54 -12.58
N ARG A 290 16.44 7.80 -12.47
CA ARG A 290 16.43 8.74 -13.59
C ARG A 290 16.76 10.14 -13.10
N SER A 291 17.56 10.86 -13.88
CA SER A 291 17.81 12.28 -13.67
C SER A 291 17.10 13.08 -14.76
N PHE A 292 16.53 14.22 -14.37
CA PHE A 292 15.94 15.22 -15.25
C PHE A 292 16.74 16.50 -15.12
N THR A 293 17.36 16.97 -16.21
CA THR A 293 18.20 18.18 -16.19
C THR A 293 17.59 19.26 -17.05
N PHE A 294 17.36 20.45 -16.48
CA PHE A 294 16.74 21.57 -17.17
C PHE A 294 17.33 22.90 -16.66
N TYR A 295 17.07 23.98 -17.38
CA TYR A 295 17.61 25.31 -17.11
C TYR A 295 16.53 26.27 -16.65
N VAL A 296 16.82 27.12 -15.66
CA VAL A 296 15.93 28.19 -15.20
C VAL A 296 16.55 29.54 -15.55
N SER A 297 15.94 30.25 -16.50
CA SER A 297 16.42 31.57 -16.94
C SER A 297 16.03 32.70 -15.99
N ARG A 298 14.87 32.59 -15.34
CA ARG A 298 14.37 33.57 -14.37
C ARG A 298 13.55 32.86 -13.29
N ILE A 299 13.83 33.26 -12.05
CA ILE A 299 13.08 32.91 -10.82
C ILE A 299 12.27 34.14 -10.41
#